data_AF-A0A924A570-F1
#
_entry.id   AF-A0A924A570-F1
#
_cell.length_a   1.000
_cell.length_b   1.000
_cell.length_c   1.000
_cell.angle_alpha   90.00
_cell.angle_beta   90.00
_cell.angle_gamma   90.00
#
_symmetry.space_group_name_H-M   'P 1'
#
loop_
_entity.id
_entity.type
_entity.pdbx_description
1 polymer ?
#
loop_
_entity_poly.entity_id
_entity_poly.type
_entity_poly.pdbx_seq_one_letter_code
_entity_poly.pdbx_strand_id
1 'polypeptide(L)'
;MLLKRRAQDIFAGYEKLFTPPLQYTAYKTRGQINIDGKLKEASWDSVAWSNDFTDIEGSLKPQPAFKTRFKMLWDSQYVYIAAELEEPHIWAT
;
A
#
# COMPACT_ATOMS: atom_id res chain seq x y z
N MET A 1 41.77 19.31 -27.37
CA MET A 1 41.67 18.16 -26.44
C MET A 1 40.76 18.57 -25.29
N LEU A 2 39.46 18.29 -25.39
CA LEU A 2 38.47 18.63 -24.36
C LEU A 2 38.31 17.42 -23.43
N LEU A 3 38.79 17.52 -22.19
CA LEU A 3 38.50 16.53 -21.16
C LEU A 3 36.99 16.52 -20.90
N LYS A 4 36.29 15.47 -21.35
CA LYS A 4 34.97 15.11 -20.80
C LYS A 4 35.18 14.73 -19.33
N ARG A 5 35.05 15.71 -18.42
CA ARG A 5 34.91 15.42 -17.00
C ARG A 5 33.52 14.81 -16.80
N ARG A 6 33.44 13.49 -16.64
CA ARG A 6 32.26 12.85 -16.07
C ARG A 6 32.27 13.19 -14.59
N ALA A 7 31.42 14.09 -14.13
CA ALA A 7 31.07 14.12 -12.72
C ALA A 7 30.45 12.75 -12.38
N GLN A 8 30.82 12.16 -11.24
CA GLN A 8 30.12 10.98 -10.74
C GLN A 8 28.63 11.27 -10.69
N ASP A 9 27.83 10.42 -11.34
CA ASP A 9 26.40 10.36 -11.09
C ASP A 9 26.22 9.66 -9.73
N ILE A 10 26.17 10.46 -8.67
CA ILE A 10 26.08 9.97 -7.28
C ILE A 10 24.78 9.19 -7.00
N PHE A 11 23.84 9.20 -7.95
CA PHE A 11 22.58 8.46 -7.86
C PHE A 11 22.52 7.24 -8.78
N ALA A 12 23.60 6.95 -9.52
CA ALA A 12 23.69 5.75 -10.34
C ALA A 12 23.52 4.49 -9.46
N GLY A 13 22.52 3.67 -9.79
CA GLY A 13 22.13 2.48 -9.02
C GLY A 13 21.10 2.73 -7.90
N TYR A 14 20.74 4.00 -7.63
CA TYR A 14 19.73 4.38 -6.63
C TYR A 14 18.47 4.97 -7.26
N GLU A 15 18.30 4.90 -8.58
CA GLU A 15 17.20 5.51 -9.33
C GLU A 15 15.84 5.07 -8.81
N LYS A 16 15.74 3.82 -8.32
CA LYS A 16 14.51 3.27 -7.75
C LYS A 16 14.04 3.98 -6.48
N LEU A 17 14.95 4.55 -5.69
CA LEU A 17 14.60 5.32 -4.49
C LEU A 17 13.88 6.64 -4.81
N PHE A 18 13.94 7.08 -6.07
CA PHE A 18 13.29 8.28 -6.56
C PHE A 18 12.00 7.99 -7.35
N THR A 19 11.50 6.75 -7.30
CA THR A 19 10.19 6.42 -7.85
C THR A 19 9.12 7.13 -7.01
N PRO A 20 8.19 7.90 -7.61
CA PRO A 20 7.09 8.48 -6.87
C PRO A 20 6.32 7.40 -6.10
N PRO A 21 6.06 7.58 -4.80
CA PRO A 21 5.30 6.61 -4.03
C PRO A 21 3.86 6.54 -4.53
N LEU A 22 3.25 5.36 -4.40
CA LEU A 22 1.82 5.21 -4.57
C LEU A 22 1.08 6.07 -3.55
N GLN A 23 -0.07 6.62 -3.96
CA GLN A 23 -0.89 7.47 -3.13
C GLN A 23 -2.26 6.82 -2.90
N TYR A 24 -2.81 7.00 -1.70
CA TYR A 24 -4.14 6.53 -1.35
C TYR A 24 -4.89 7.61 -0.60
N THR A 25 -6.15 7.86 -0.97
CA THR A 25 -7.02 8.83 -0.31
C THR A 25 -8.00 8.12 0.61
N ALA A 26 -7.88 8.35 1.92
CA ALA A 26 -8.86 7.88 2.89
C ALA A 26 -10.02 8.87 3.01
N TYR A 27 -11.25 8.38 2.82
CA TYR A 27 -12.45 9.22 2.92
C TYR A 27 -13.06 9.16 4.31
N LYS A 28 -13.74 10.25 4.68
CA LYS A 28 -14.49 10.30 5.93
C LYS A 28 -15.68 9.34 5.87
N THR A 29 -15.89 8.52 6.89
CA THR A 29 -17.07 7.65 6.96
C THR A 29 -18.37 8.46 7.09
N ARG A 30 -19.47 7.94 6.54
CA ARG A 30 -20.83 8.53 6.61
C ARG A 30 -21.66 8.02 7.79
N GLY A 31 -21.12 7.09 8.57
CA GLY A 31 -21.79 6.48 9.72
C GLY A 31 -20.80 5.73 10.62
N GLN A 32 -21.34 5.11 11.67
CA GLN A 32 -20.53 4.31 12.59
C GLN A 32 -19.92 3.11 11.85
N ILE A 33 -18.64 2.83 12.13
CA ILE A 33 -17.95 1.61 11.70
C ILE A 33 -17.93 0.64 12.87
N ASN A 34 -18.46 -0.57 12.68
CA ASN A 34 -18.35 -1.62 13.68
C ASN A 34 -17.09 -2.45 13.41
N ILE A 35 -16.27 -2.68 14.43
CA ILE A 35 -15.02 -3.44 14.30
C ILE A 35 -15.28 -4.91 14.64
N ASP A 36 -15.94 -5.63 13.72
CA ASP A 36 -16.29 -7.05 13.86
C ASP A 36 -15.60 -7.95 12.81
N GLY A 37 -14.69 -7.38 12.01
CA GLY A 37 -13.99 -8.07 10.93
C GLY A 37 -14.79 -8.24 9.64
N LYS A 38 -16.01 -7.68 9.55
CA LYS A 38 -16.84 -7.72 8.34
C LYS A 38 -16.95 -6.33 7.75
N LEU A 39 -16.84 -6.23 6.42
CA LEU A 39 -16.88 -4.96 5.70
C LEU A 39 -18.27 -4.71 5.13
N LYS A 40 -19.30 -4.68 6.00
CA LYS A 40 -20.71 -4.60 5.58
C LYS A 40 -21.30 -3.19 5.63
N GLU A 41 -20.63 -2.26 6.29
CA GLU A 41 -21.07 -0.86 6.35
C GLU A 41 -20.94 -0.20 4.98
N ALA A 42 -21.95 0.56 4.57
CA ALA A 42 -21.99 1.23 3.25
C ALA A 42 -20.77 2.14 2.99
N SER A 43 -20.13 2.68 4.04
CA SER A 43 -18.90 3.46 3.90
C SER A 43 -17.78 2.64 3.24
N TRP A 44 -17.71 1.34 3.52
CA TRP A 44 -16.71 0.45 2.92
C TRP A 44 -16.92 0.20 1.43
N ASP A 45 -18.16 0.24 0.94
CA ASP A 45 -18.48 0.06 -0.48
C ASP A 45 -18.13 1.31 -1.31
N SER A 46 -18.03 2.46 -0.65
CA SER A 46 -17.77 3.75 -1.30
C SER A 46 -16.29 4.09 -1.50
N VAL A 47 -15.37 3.21 -1.06
CA VAL A 47 -13.93 3.45 -1.14
C VAL A 47 -13.20 2.31 -1.85
N ALA A 48 -12.23 2.68 -2.68
CA ALA A 48 -11.44 1.72 -3.44
C ALA A 48 -10.48 0.96 -2.52
N TRP A 49 -10.17 -0.27 -2.91
CA TRP A 49 -8.98 -0.96 -2.40
C TRP A 49 -7.70 -0.26 -2.87
N SER A 50 -6.64 -0.37 -2.09
CA SER A 50 -5.28 -0.03 -2.50
C SER A 50 -4.86 -0.89 -3.70
N ASN A 51 -3.76 -0.49 -4.34
CA ASN A 51 -2.97 -1.43 -5.13
C ASN A 51 -2.55 -2.61 -4.24
N ASP A 52 -2.31 -3.75 -4.90
CA ASP A 52 -1.76 -4.92 -4.21
C ASP A 52 -0.35 -4.60 -3.71
N PHE A 53 -0.02 -5.15 -2.55
CA PHE A 53 1.29 -4.99 -1.94
C PHE A 53 2.34 -5.69 -2.80
N THR A 54 3.49 -5.04 -2.92
CA THR A 54 4.67 -5.58 -3.60
C THR A 54 5.80 -5.71 -2.60
N ASP A 55 6.85 -6.42 -3.01
CA ASP A 55 8.09 -6.45 -2.25
C ASP A 55 8.67 -5.03 -2.05
N ILE A 56 9.25 -4.77 -0.88
CA ILE A 56 9.82 -3.45 -0.53
C ILE A 56 11.11 -3.13 -1.31
N GLU A 57 11.80 -4.16 -1.80
CA GLU A 57 12.91 -4.04 -2.75
C GLU A 57 12.39 -3.84 -4.19
N GLY A 58 11.07 -3.75 -4.37
CA GLY A 58 10.38 -3.47 -5.62
C GLY A 58 10.66 -4.54 -6.66
N SER A 59 10.98 -4.12 -7.88
CA SER A 59 11.23 -5.03 -9.00
C SER A 59 12.53 -5.84 -8.91
N LEU A 60 13.29 -5.72 -7.82
CA LEU A 60 14.44 -6.62 -7.55
C LEU A 60 14.01 -8.00 -7.07
N LYS A 61 12.76 -8.15 -6.62
CA LYS A 61 12.18 -9.38 -6.11
C LYS A 61 10.95 -9.78 -6.92
N PRO A 62 10.59 -11.08 -6.91
CA PRO A 62 9.31 -11.51 -7.48
C PRO A 62 8.14 -10.83 -6.76
N GLN A 63 7.00 -10.75 -7.41
CA GLN A 63 5.77 -10.29 -6.77
C GLN A 63 5.37 -11.28 -5.66
N PRO A 64 4.74 -10.80 -4.56
CA PRO A 64 4.19 -11.68 -3.53
C PRO A 64 3.27 -12.74 -4.12
N ALA A 65 3.36 -13.97 -3.61
CA ALA A 65 2.60 -15.11 -4.12
C ALA A 65 1.09 -15.00 -3.84
N PHE A 66 0.73 -14.27 -2.79
CA PHE A 66 -0.64 -14.11 -2.35
C PHE A 66 -1.02 -12.64 -2.28
N LYS A 67 -2.29 -12.37 -2.55
CA LYS A 67 -2.79 -11.01 -2.58
C LYS A 67 -2.85 -10.42 -1.19
N THR A 68 -2.32 -9.22 -1.06
CA THR A 68 -2.47 -8.39 0.14
C THR A 68 -2.84 -6.98 -0.29
N ARG A 69 -3.92 -6.43 0.27
CA ARG A 69 -4.40 -5.07 -0.02
C ARG A 69 -5.15 -4.50 1.18
N PHE A 70 -5.34 -3.19 1.22
CA PHE A 70 -6.15 -2.54 2.24
C PHE A 70 -7.17 -1.57 1.65
N LYS A 71 -8.14 -1.15 2.45
CA LYS A 71 -8.87 0.12 2.25
C LYS A 71 -8.99 0.86 3.57
N MET A 72 -9.07 2.19 3.50
CA MET A 72 -9.07 3.03 4.70
C MET A 72 -10.22 4.03 4.71
N LEU A 73 -10.71 4.31 5.92
CA LEU A 73 -11.67 5.35 6.25
C LEU A 73 -11.19 6.12 7.48
N TRP A 74 -11.83 7.25 7.78
CA TRP A 74 -11.58 7.97 9.03
C TRP A 74 -12.83 8.70 9.54
N ASP A 75 -12.85 9.06 10.82
CA ASP A 75 -13.75 10.06 11.40
C ASP A 75 -12.99 10.94 12.41
N SER A 76 -13.70 11.77 13.18
CA SER A 76 -13.08 12.68 14.14
C SER A 76 -12.31 12.00 15.27
N GLN A 77 -12.48 10.70 15.48
CA GLN A 77 -11.90 9.95 16.59
C GLN A 77 -10.93 8.87 16.12
N TYR A 78 -11.17 8.25 14.97
CA TYR A 78 -10.44 7.06 14.53
C TYR A 78 -10.04 7.07 13.06
N VAL A 79 -8.98 6.33 12.76
CA VAL A 79 -8.64 5.85 11.41
C VAL A 79 -8.96 4.36 11.36
N TYR A 80 -9.72 3.97 10.35
CA TYR A 80 -10.15 2.59 10.15
C TYR A 80 -9.39 1.97 9.00
N ILE A 81 -8.80 0.80 9.23
CA ILE A 81 -8.04 0.07 8.23
C ILE A 81 -8.64 -1.32 8.10
N ALA A 82 -9.09 -1.66 6.90
CA ALA A 82 -9.49 -3.00 6.53
C ALA A 82 -8.40 -3.60 5.66
N ALA A 83 -7.80 -4.72 6.08
CA ALA A 83 -6.80 -5.45 5.31
C ALA A 83 -7.37 -6.80 4.87
N GLU A 84 -7.12 -7.14 3.61
CA GLU A 84 -7.43 -8.45 3.05
C GLU A 84 -6.10 -9.13 2.71
N LEU A 85 -5.88 -10.31 3.29
CA LEU A 85 -4.69 -11.13 3.14
C LEU A 85 -5.13 -12.55 2.73
N GLU A 86 -4.65 -13.01 1.59
CA GLU A 86 -4.78 -14.41 1.19
C GLU A 86 -3.64 -15.22 1.82
N GLU A 87 -3.97 -16.28 2.56
CA GLU A 87 -2.98 -17.19 3.15
C GLU A 87 -3.58 -18.61 3.25
N PRO A 88 -3.08 -19.59 2.50
CA PRO A 88 -3.58 -20.97 2.55
C PRO A 88 -3.19 -21.72 3.84
N HIS A 89 -2.22 -21.23 4.61
CA HIS A 89 -1.68 -21.88 5.80
C HIS A 89 -1.90 -21.05 7.08
N ILE A 90 -3.14 -20.61 7.30
CA ILE A 90 -3.53 -19.92 8.54
C ILE A 90 -3.73 -20.93 9.67
N TRP A 91 -3.05 -20.69 10.80
CA TRP A 91 -3.32 -21.34 12.08
C TRP A 91 -3.50 -20.28 13.19
N ALA A 92 -4.34 -20.60 14.16
CA ALA A 92 -4.43 -19.89 15.43
C ALA A 92 -4.64 -20.95 16.52
N THR A 93 -3.69 -21.06 17.44
CA THR A 93 -3.74 -21.97 18.60
C THR A 93 -4.18 -21.24 19.84
#